data_AF-A0A524H009-F1
#
_entry.id   AF-A0A524H009-F1
#
_cell.length_a   1.000
_cell.length_b   1.000
_cell.length_c   1.000
_cell.angle_alpha   90.00
_cell.angle_beta   90.00
_cell.angle_gamma   90.00
#
_symmetry.space_group_name_H-M   'P 1'
#
loop_
_entity.id
_entity.type
_entity.pdbx_description
1 polymer ?
#
loop_
_entity_poly.entity_id
_entity_poly.type
_entity_poly.pdbx_seq_one_letter_code
_entity_poly.pdbx_strand_id
1 'polypeptide(L)'
;AANQYIVQTAPWALAKGGKDEELDAALASLARCLYRMAVLVSPLMPAKAEELWSVLGQDGSAATADWASLASPPVTGTSTRKPDGLFPRPEPTASS
;
A
#
# COMPACT_ATOMS: atom_id res chain seq x y z
N ALA A 1 0.52 -12.52 -4.20
CA ALA A 1 1.50 -12.49 -3.10
C ALA A 1 1.05 -11.62 -1.92
N ALA A 2 0.80 -10.31 -2.07
CA ALA A 2 0.44 -9.42 -0.96
C ALA A 2 -0.86 -9.81 -0.21
N ASN A 3 -1.98 -10.07 -0.91
CA ASN A 3 -3.23 -10.51 -0.27
C ASN A 3 -3.07 -11.80 0.52
N GLN A 4 -2.31 -12.75 -0.02
CA GLN A 4 -2.06 -14.03 0.63
C GLN A 4 -1.15 -13.88 1.86
N TYR A 5 -0.23 -12.90 1.85
CA TYR A 5 0.58 -12.54 3.01
C TYR A 5 -0.27 -11.88 4.10
N ILE A 6 -1.16 -10.93 3.77
CA ILE A 6 -2.10 -10.34 4.74
C ILE A 6 -2.93 -11.41 5.44
N VAL A 7 -3.44 -12.38 4.68
CA VAL A 7 -4.25 -13.48 5.23
C VAL A 7 -3.42 -14.39 6.14
N GLN A 8 -2.19 -14.72 5.76
CA GLN A 8 -1.31 -15.59 6.55
C GLN A 8 -0.77 -14.91 7.81
N THR A 9 -0.38 -13.64 7.71
CA THR A 9 0.18 -12.88 8.83
C THR A 9 -0.90 -12.38 9.79
N ALA A 10 -2.16 -12.29 9.33
CA ALA A 10 -3.33 -11.90 10.13
C ALA A 10 -3.01 -10.77 11.11
N PRO A 11 -2.61 -9.57 10.63
CA PRO A 11 -2.10 -8.48 11.48
C PRO A 11 -3.09 -8.05 12.59
N TRP A 12 -4.40 -8.22 12.35
CA TRP A 12 -5.42 -7.99 13.38
C TRP A 12 -5.32 -8.96 14.58
N ALA A 13 -4.84 -10.19 14.36
CA ALA A 13 -4.61 -11.17 15.41
C ALA A 13 -3.32 -10.86 16.18
N LEU A 14 -2.26 -10.43 15.48
CA LEU A 14 -1.01 -9.97 16.09
C LEU A 14 -1.25 -8.76 17.00
N ALA A 15 -2.03 -7.77 16.54
CA ALA A 15 -2.41 -6.60 17.33
C ALA A 15 -3.19 -6.98 18.60
N LYS A 16 -4.11 -7.93 18.51
CA LYS A 16 -4.85 -8.44 19.68
C LYS A 16 -3.97 -9.23 20.65
N GLY A 17 -2.92 -9.87 20.13
CA GLY A 17 -1.98 -10.67 20.90
C GLY A 17 -0.84 -9.88 21.56
N GLY A 18 -0.78 -8.55 21.39
CA GLY A 18 0.29 -7.71 21.92
C GLY A 18 1.68 -8.02 21.32
N LYS A 19 1.71 -8.57 20.10
CA LYS A 19 2.94 -8.92 19.37
C LYS A 19 3.40 -7.75 18.51
N ASP A 20 3.75 -6.64 19.15
CA ASP A 20 3.96 -5.35 18.48
C ASP A 20 5.11 -5.41 17.45
N GLU A 21 6.22 -6.09 17.76
CA GLU A 21 7.36 -6.24 16.83
C GLU A 21 6.99 -7.03 15.57
N GLU A 22 6.24 -8.13 15.72
CA GLU A 22 5.77 -8.95 14.59
C GLU A 22 4.77 -8.18 13.73
N LEU A 23 3.90 -7.40 14.39
CA LEU A 23 2.93 -6.54 13.72
C LEU A 23 3.63 -5.44 12.90
N ASP A 24 4.61 -4.75 13.49
CA ASP A 24 5.38 -3.72 12.81
C ASP A 24 6.13 -4.28 11.60
N ALA A 25 6.75 -5.45 11.73
CA ALA A 25 7.42 -6.12 10.62
C ALA A 25 6.44 -6.47 9.49
N ALA A 26 5.24 -6.97 9.84
CA ALA A 26 4.18 -7.29 8.89
C ALA A 26 3.67 -6.05 8.14
N LEU A 27 3.32 -4.99 8.88
CA LEU A 27 2.81 -3.73 8.31
C LEU A 27 3.87 -3.05 7.45
N ALA A 28 5.13 -3.01 7.90
CA ALA A 28 6.22 -2.47 7.11
C ALA A 28 6.42 -3.26 5.80
N SER A 29 6.33 -4.59 5.84
CA SER A 29 6.44 -5.42 4.65
C SER A 29 5.31 -5.14 3.64
N LEU A 30 4.08 -4.97 4.13
CA LEU A 30 2.93 -4.60 3.31
C LEU A 30 3.07 -3.20 2.71
N ALA A 31 3.49 -2.21 3.51
CA ALA A 31 3.74 -0.85 3.03
C ALA A 31 4.82 -0.83 1.94
N ARG A 32 5.92 -1.56 2.13
CA ARG A 32 6.97 -1.70 1.09
C ARG A 32 6.46 -2.37 -0.19
N CYS A 33 5.48 -3.27 -0.09
CA CYS A 33 4.85 -3.87 -1.25
C CYS A 33 3.97 -2.85 -2.00
N LEU A 34 3.13 -2.11 -1.27
CA LEU A 34 2.29 -1.04 -1.82
C LEU A 34 3.12 0.06 -2.50
N TYR A 35 4.24 0.47 -1.89
CA TYR A 35 5.17 1.44 -2.46
C TYR A 35 5.66 1.00 -3.85
N ARG A 36 6.15 -0.24 -3.96
CA ARG A 36 6.62 -0.79 -5.24
C ARG A 36 5.50 -0.84 -6.27
N MET A 37 4.29 -1.23 -5.86
CA MET A 37 3.14 -1.24 -6.76
C MET A 37 2.80 0.16 -7.27
N ALA A 38 2.84 1.19 -6.42
CA ALA A 38 2.60 2.57 -6.84
C ALA A 38 3.57 3.01 -7.94
N VAL A 39 4.87 2.77 -7.76
CA VAL A 39 5.89 3.11 -8.78
C VAL A 39 5.69 2.32 -10.07
N LEU A 40 5.46 1.00 -9.98
CA LEU A 40 5.30 0.13 -11.16
C LEU A 40 4.01 0.41 -11.94
N VAL A 41 2.94 0.84 -11.26
CA VAL A 41 1.64 1.13 -11.87
C VAL A 41 1.57 2.56 -12.41
N SER A 42 2.42 3.47 -11.94
CA SER A 42 2.49 4.86 -12.40
C SER A 42 2.40 5.05 -13.92
N PRO A 43 3.15 4.33 -14.78
CA PRO A 43 3.04 4.50 -16.24
C PRO A 43 1.70 4.04 -16.84
N LEU A 44 0.92 3.19 -16.15
CA LEU A 44 -0.38 2.71 -16.63
C LEU A 44 -1.56 3.45 -16.00
N MET A 45 -1.49 3.74 -14.70
CA MET A 45 -2.55 4.41 -13.94
C MET A 45 -1.95 5.50 -13.04
N PRO A 46 -1.48 6.62 -13.62
CA PRO A 46 -0.75 7.66 -12.87
C PRO A 46 -1.60 8.27 -11.75
N ALA A 47 -2.86 8.57 -12.01
CA ALA A 47 -3.75 9.13 -10.99
C ALA A 47 -3.92 8.21 -9.77
N LYS A 48 -4.01 6.89 -10.00
CA LYS A 48 -4.17 5.91 -8.92
C LYS A 48 -2.86 5.62 -8.20
N ALA A 49 -1.73 5.67 -8.92
CA ALA A 49 -0.41 5.58 -8.31
C ALA A 49 -0.16 6.75 -7.36
N GLU A 50 -0.49 7.99 -7.76
CA GLU A 50 -0.35 9.18 -6.90
C GLU A 50 -1.30 9.15 -5.68
N GLU A 51 -2.54 8.71 -5.87
CA GLU A 51 -3.47 8.53 -4.75
C GLU A 51 -2.92 7.52 -3.73
N LEU A 52 -2.38 6.38 -4.20
CA LEU A 52 -1.72 5.39 -3.34
C LEU A 52 -0.46 5.96 -2.67
N TRP A 53 0.32 6.77 -3.38
CA TRP A 53 1.52 7.43 -2.87
C TRP A 53 1.21 8.36 -1.70
N SER A 54 0.18 9.20 -1.87
CA SER A 54 -0.31 10.11 -0.83
C SER A 54 -0.87 9.36 0.38
N VAL A 55 -1.60 8.26 0.15
CA VAL A 55 -2.12 7.38 1.21
C VAL A 55 -1.00 6.76 2.04
N LEU A 56 0.11 6.39 1.39
CA LEU A 56 1.33 5.90 2.06
C LEU A 56 2.13 7.00 2.78
N GLY A 57 1.71 8.26 2.69
CA GLY A 57 2.39 9.39 3.32
C GLY A 57 3.78 9.65 2.73
N GLN A 58 3.99 9.31 1.45
CA GLN A 58 5.25 9.52 0.77
C GLN A 58 5.28 10.91 0.15
N ASP A 59 6.43 11.57 0.25
CA ASP A 59 6.65 12.87 -0.38
C ASP A 59 6.93 12.72 -1.88
N GLY A 60 6.67 13.79 -2.64
CA GLY A 60 6.91 13.81 -4.08
C GLY A 60 5.85 13.06 -4.88
N SER A 61 6.28 12.34 -5.92
CA SER A 61 5.42 11.64 -6.88
C SER A 61 5.89 10.21 -7.11
N ALA A 62 4.94 9.29 -7.25
CA ALA A 62 5.21 7.89 -7.58
C ALA A 62 5.90 7.74 -8.94
N ALA A 63 5.63 8.63 -9.89
CA ALA A 63 6.24 8.62 -11.23
C ALA A 63 7.73 9.00 -11.22
N THR A 64 8.14 9.83 -10.27
CA THR A 64 9.53 10.31 -10.15
C THR A 64 10.34 9.57 -9.10
N ALA A 65 9.75 8.54 -8.48
CA ALA A 65 10.43 7.74 -7.47
C ALA A 65 11.67 7.06 -8.06
N ASP A 66 12.78 7.10 -7.32
CA ASP A 66 14.02 6.46 -7.74
C ASP A 66 13.86 4.94 -7.75
N TRP A 67 14.22 4.29 -8.86
CA TRP A 67 14.21 2.83 -8.99
C TRP A 67 15.13 2.15 -7.97
N ALA A 68 16.21 2.82 -7.54
CA ALA A 68 17.09 2.30 -6.49
C ALA A 68 16.36 2.17 -5.14
N SER A 69 15.38 3.04 -4.86
CA SER A 69 14.56 2.98 -3.64
C SER A 69 13.68 1.73 -3.59
N LEU A 70 13.40 1.07 -4.72
CA LEU A 70 12.60 -0.15 -4.77
C LEU A 70 13.28 -1.34 -4.09
N ALA A 71 14.62 -1.34 -4.01
CA ALA A 71 15.34 -2.37 -3.26
C ALA A 71 15.01 -2.29 -1.77
N SER A 72 14.99 -1.07 -1.21
CA SER A 72 14.66 -0.81 0.20
C SER A 72 13.74 0.40 0.35
N PRO A 73 12.41 0.24 0.19
CA PRO A 73 11.49 1.36 0.23
C PRO A 73 11.45 2.04 1.61
N PRO A 74 11.62 3.37 1.68
CA PRO A 74 11.71 4.13 2.93
C PRO A 74 10.33 4.40 3.54
N VAL A 75 9.61 3.34 3.92
CA VAL A 75 8.24 3.45 4.45
C VAL A 75 8.18 3.64 5.98
N THR A 76 9.31 3.52 6.68
CA THR A 76 9.39 3.65 8.14
C THR A 76 9.35 5.11 8.56
N GLY A 77 8.60 5.43 9.62
CA GLY A 77 8.47 6.80 10.13
C GLY A 77 7.47 7.67 9.35
N THR A 78 6.82 7.12 8.32
CA THR A 78 5.77 7.81 7.57
C THR A 78 4.39 7.56 8.18
N SER A 79 3.52 8.56 8.13
CA SER A 79 2.14 8.45 8.62
C SER A 79 1.21 8.17 7.45
N THR A 80 0.46 7.06 7.53
CA THR A 80 -0.51 6.71 6.50
C THR A 80 -1.82 7.45 6.70
N ARG A 81 -2.52 7.75 5.60
CA ARG A 81 -3.88 8.30 5.61
C ARG A 81 -4.89 7.20 5.29
N LYS A 82 -6.09 7.27 5.86
CA LYS A 82 -7.20 6.43 5.42
C LYS A 82 -7.71 6.91 4.04
N PRO A 83 -7.68 6.09 2.98
CA PRO A 83 -8.24 6.45 1.68
C PRO A 83 -9.78 6.44 1.70
N ASP A 84 -10.39 7.32 0.90
CA ASP A 84 -11.85 7.33 0.69
C ASP A 84 -12.33 6.20 -0.24
N GLY A 85 -11.41 5.53 -0.94
CA GLY A 85 -11.68 4.35 -1.75
C GLY A 85 -10.89 4.38 -3.06
N LEU A 86 -9.73 3.71 -3.07
CA LEU A 86 -8.79 3.77 -4.20
C LEU A 86 -9.39 3.20 -5.50
N PHE A 87 -10.21 2.15 -5.41
CA PHE A 87 -10.90 1.56 -6.56
C PHE A 87 -12.38 1.36 -6.22
N PRO A 88 -13.27 2.31 -6.61
CA PRO A 88 -14.70 2.15 -6.38
C PRO A 88 -15.23 0.97 -7.20
N ARG A 89 -16.14 0.19 -6.60
CA ARG A 89 -16.79 -0.91 -7.32
C ARG A 89 -17.75 -0.29 -8.35
N PRO A 90 -17.68 -0.66 -9.64
CA PRO A 90 -18.67 -0.22 -10.61
C PRO A 90 -20.05 -0.74 -10.19
N GLU A 91 -21.07 0.11 -10.30
CA GLU A 91 -22.44 -0.36 -10.10
C GLU A 91 -22.78 -1.41 -11.15
N PRO A 92 -23.45 -2.51 -10.77
CA PRO A 92 -23.93 -3.46 -11.76
C PRO A 92 -24.90 -2.75 -12.69
N THR A 93 -24.56 -2.67 -13.98
CA THR A 93 -25.50 -2.20 -15.01
C THR A 93 -26.70 -3.12 -14.98
N ALA A 94 -27.83 -2.62 -14.50
CA ALA A 94 -29.12 -3.28 -14.62
C ALA A 94 -29.36 -3.52 -16.12
N SER A 95 -29.29 -4.78 -16.55
CA SER A 95 -29.73 -5.17 -17.88
C SER A 95 -31.24 -4.98 -17.91
N SER A 96 -31.70 -4.08 -18.78
CA SER A 96 -33.07 -4.13 -19.29
C SER A 96 -33.20 -5.24 -20.32
#